data_AF-A0A2N3J1V3-F1
#
_entry.id   AF-A0A2N3J1V3-F1
#
_cell.length_a   1.000
_cell.length_b   1.000
_cell.length_c   1.000
_cell.angle_alpha   90.00
_cell.angle_beta   90.00
_cell.angle_gamma   90.00
#
_symmetry.space_group_name_H-M   'P 1'
#
loop_
_entity.id
_entity.type
_entity.pdbx_description
1 polymer ?
#
loop_
_entity_poly.entity_id
_entity_poly.type
_entity_poly.pdbx_seq_one_letter_code
_entity_poly.pdbx_strand_id
1 'polypeptide(L)'
;MDWKNALRIAGPSAIAAFVFFELIKNYLITSEIFKTNIYLNVMLLIIIFSFCVIMGWLWIRNGNKKNIVKPPENIIEKNEICDNEVGGNLSVGSAGTSIADNKISKNKVKGSINIGSKQ
;
A
#
# COMPACT_ATOMS: atom_id res chain seq x y z
N MET A 1 -7.44 2.81 12.91
CA MET A 1 -8.07 1.47 12.91
C MET A 1 -8.15 1.04 14.37
N ASP A 2 -9.36 0.96 14.94
CA ASP A 2 -9.55 0.68 16.37
C ASP A 2 -9.22 -0.78 16.69
N TRP A 3 -7.98 -1.02 17.10
CA TRP A 3 -7.44 -2.36 17.42
C TRP A 3 -8.31 -3.11 18.44
N LYS A 4 -8.91 -2.37 19.38
CA LYS A 4 -9.81 -2.91 20.41
C LYS A 4 -11.09 -3.53 19.82
N ASN A 5 -11.66 -2.92 18.79
CA ASN A 5 -12.85 -3.43 18.11
C ASN A 5 -12.51 -4.62 17.20
N ALA A 6 -11.34 -4.56 16.54
CA ALA A 6 -10.83 -5.68 15.74
C ALA A 6 -10.63 -6.94 16.59
N LEU A 7 -10.01 -6.82 17.77
CA LEU A 7 -9.74 -7.96 18.66
C LEU A 7 -11.03 -8.54 19.29
N ARG A 8 -12.00 -7.68 19.64
CA ARG A 8 -13.29 -8.10 20.22
C ARG A 8 -14.14 -8.91 19.25
N ILE A 9 -14.06 -8.61 17.95
CA ILE A 9 -14.84 -9.30 16.91
C ILE A 9 -14.06 -10.50 16.38
N ALA A 10 -12.74 -10.38 16.19
CA ALA A 10 -11.91 -11.44 15.65
C ALA A 10 -11.68 -12.59 16.64
N GLY A 11 -11.61 -12.34 17.94
CA GLY A 11 -11.35 -13.37 18.95
C GLY A 11 -12.41 -14.48 18.98
N PRO A 12 -13.69 -14.18 19.25
CA PRO A 12 -14.75 -15.17 19.24
C PRO A 12 -14.93 -15.85 17.88
N SER A 13 -14.76 -15.08 16.79
CA SER A 13 -14.84 -15.60 15.42
C SER A 13 -13.72 -16.60 15.11
N ALA A 14 -12.50 -16.35 15.59
CA ALA A 14 -11.37 -17.27 15.42
C ALA A 14 -11.57 -18.56 16.20
N ILE A 15 -12.10 -18.47 17.43
CA ILE A 15 -12.42 -19.66 18.25
C ILE A 15 -13.52 -20.49 17.58
N ALA A 16 -14.60 -19.84 17.10
CA ALA A 16 -15.67 -20.52 16.39
C ALA A 16 -15.16 -21.21 15.11
N ALA A 17 -14.32 -20.51 14.32
CA ALA A 17 -13.72 -21.09 13.12
C ALA A 17 -12.81 -22.29 13.45
N PHE A 18 -12.04 -22.22 14.54
CA PHE A 18 -11.20 -23.33 14.99
C PHE A 18 -12.02 -24.55 15.41
N VAL A 19 -13.08 -24.35 16.20
CA VAL A 19 -13.98 -25.44 16.62
C VAL A 19 -14.65 -26.08 15.40
N PHE A 20 -15.12 -25.26 14.45
CA PHE A 20 -15.75 -25.76 13.23
C PHE A 20 -14.77 -26.53 12.36
N PHE A 21 -13.53 -26.05 12.23
CA PHE A 21 -12.46 -26.73 11.52
C PHE A 21 -12.15 -28.11 12.14
N GLU A 22 -12.02 -28.20 13.46
CA GLU A 22 -11.70 -29.46 14.13
C GLU A 22 -12.86 -30.47 14.03
N LEU A 23 -14.11 -30.01 14.09
CA LEU A 23 -15.30 -30.85 13.87
C LEU A 23 -15.34 -31.41 12.44
N ILE A 24 -15.12 -30.57 11.43
CA ILE A 24 -15.06 -31.01 10.02
C ILE A 24 -13.92 -32.00 9.82
N LYS A 25 -12.73 -31.69 10.33
CA LYS A 25 -11.56 -32.55 10.23
C LYS A 25 -11.84 -33.92 10.86
N ASN A 26 -12.39 -33.96 12.07
CA ASN A 26 -12.71 -35.19 12.76
C ASN A 26 -13.79 -36.00 12.02
N TYR A 27 -14.82 -35.34 11.50
CA TYR A 27 -15.84 -35.97 10.66
C TYR A 27 -15.24 -36.56 9.38
N LEU A 28 -14.38 -35.82 8.68
CA LEU A 28 -13.73 -36.27 7.45
C LEU A 28 -12.80 -37.46 7.68
N ILE A 29 -12.07 -37.49 8.80
CA ILE A 29 -11.21 -38.63 9.17
C ILE A 29 -12.05 -39.87 9.48
N THR A 30 -13.14 -39.70 10.23
CA THR A 30 -13.98 -40.81 10.70
C THR A 30 -14.86 -41.38 9.58
N SER A 31 -15.31 -40.54 8.66
CA SER A 31 -16.30 -40.92 7.65
C SER A 31 -15.73 -41.71 6.46
N GLU A 32 -14.41 -41.83 6.33
CA GLU A 32 -13.71 -42.51 5.21
C GLU A 32 -14.16 -42.09 3.79
N ILE A 33 -14.93 -41.00 3.66
CA ILE A 33 -15.55 -40.55 2.40
C ILE A 33 -14.48 -40.30 1.33
N PHE A 34 -13.35 -39.73 1.74
CA PHE A 34 -12.23 -39.48 0.83
C PHE A 34 -11.40 -40.73 0.52
N LYS A 35 -11.42 -41.78 1.34
CA LYS A 35 -10.74 -43.05 1.01
C LYS A 35 -11.54 -43.86 0.00
N THR A 36 -12.86 -43.75 0.05
CA THR A 36 -13.78 -44.56 -0.75
C THR A 36 -14.18 -43.91 -2.08
N ASN A 37 -14.16 -42.57 -2.17
CA ASN A 37 -14.65 -41.86 -3.36
C ASN A 37 -13.55 -41.06 -4.09
N ILE A 38 -12.98 -41.67 -5.13
CA ILE A 38 -11.95 -41.06 -5.98
C ILE A 38 -12.46 -39.80 -6.72
N TYR A 39 -13.73 -39.77 -7.13
CA TYR A 39 -14.30 -38.62 -7.82
C TYR A 39 -14.36 -37.39 -6.91
N LEU A 40 -14.66 -37.60 -5.62
CA LEU A 40 -14.66 -36.52 -4.63
C LEU A 40 -13.25 -35.95 -4.41
N ASN A 41 -12.23 -36.81 -4.35
CA ASN A 41 -10.83 -36.37 -4.26
C ASN A 41 -10.41 -35.53 -5.46
N VAL A 42 -10.73 -36.00 -6.67
CA VAL A 42 -10.37 -35.28 -7.91
C VAL A 42 -11.09 -33.93 -7.98
N MET A 43 -12.38 -33.87 -7.65
CA MET A 43 -13.14 -32.61 -7.60
C MET A 43 -12.55 -31.64 -6.57
N LEU A 44 -12.23 -32.11 -5.37
CA LEU A 44 -11.60 -31.27 -4.33
C LEU A 44 -10.26 -30.70 -4.82
N LEU A 45 -9.45 -31.53 -5.49
CA LEU A 45 -8.15 -31.14 -6.01
C LEU A 45 -8.27 -30.06 -7.09
N ILE A 46 -9.25 -30.17 -7.99
CA ILE A 46 -9.55 -29.15 -9.02
C ILE A 46 -9.98 -27.83 -8.36
N ILE A 47 -10.82 -27.89 -7.32
CA ILE A 47 -11.28 -26.69 -6.60
C ILE A 47 -10.10 -25.99 -5.92
N ILE A 48 -9.25 -26.74 -5.20
CA ILE A 48 -8.07 -26.21 -4.53
C ILE A 48 -7.10 -25.59 -5.55
N PHE A 49 -6.84 -26.29 -6.65
CA PHE A 49 -5.98 -25.79 -7.72
C PHE A 49 -6.51 -24.47 -8.29
N SER A 50 -7.80 -24.42 -8.62
CA SER A 50 -8.46 -23.21 -9.14
C SER A 50 -8.38 -22.04 -8.16
N PHE A 51 -8.61 -22.30 -6.87
CA PHE A 51 -8.49 -21.29 -5.82
C PHE A 51 -7.06 -20.72 -5.74
N CYS A 52 -6.04 -21.58 -5.76
CA CYS A 52 -4.64 -21.16 -5.73
C CYS A 52 -4.27 -20.31 -6.95
N VAL A 53 -4.72 -20.69 -8.15
CA VAL A 53 -4.51 -19.91 -9.37
C VAL A 53 -5.17 -18.53 -9.27
N ILE A 54 -6.42 -18.47 -8.79
CA ILE A 54 -7.15 -17.20 -8.62
C ILE A 54 -6.46 -16.30 -7.60
N MET A 55 -6.03 -16.84 -6.45
CA MET A 55 -5.32 -16.07 -5.43
C MET A 55 -3.96 -15.57 -5.91
N GLY A 56 -3.19 -16.42 -6.61
CA GLY A 56 -1.93 -16.02 -7.24
C GLY A 56 -2.15 -14.92 -8.28
N TRP A 57 -3.18 -15.05 -9.12
CA TRP A 57 -3.57 -14.03 -10.10
C TRP A 57 -3.97 -12.70 -9.43
N LEU A 58 -4.78 -12.74 -8.38
CA LEU A 58 -5.18 -11.55 -7.61
C LEU A 58 -3.97 -10.86 -6.97
N TRP A 59 -3.01 -11.64 -6.47
CA TRP A 59 -1.78 -11.10 -5.90
C TRP A 59 -0.94 -10.39 -6.97
N ILE A 60 -0.70 -11.02 -8.12
CA ILE A 60 0.04 -10.42 -9.24
C ILE A 60 -0.68 -9.16 -9.74
N ARG A 61 -2.01 -9.20 -9.88
CA ARG A 61 -2.81 -8.05 -10.31
C ARG A 61 -2.73 -6.88 -9.34
N ASN A 62 -2.68 -7.15 -8.04
CA ASN A 62 -2.61 -6.11 -7.01
C ASN A 62 -1.17 -5.62 -6.76
N GLY A 63 -0.15 -6.37 -7.17
CA GLY A 63 1.26 -6.02 -6.98
C GLY A 63 1.75 -4.83 -7.80
N ASN A 64 1.02 -4.42 -8.85
CA ASN A 64 1.56 -3.52 -9.86
C ASN A 64 1.21 -2.02 -9.72
N LYS A 65 0.56 -1.57 -8.63
CA LYS A 65 0.16 -0.14 -8.52
C LYS A 65 0.35 0.54 -7.16
N LYS A 66 0.94 -0.09 -6.14
CA LYS A 66 1.01 0.52 -4.80
C LYS A 66 2.37 0.62 -4.12
N ASN A 67 3.43 0.05 -4.69
CA ASN A 67 4.78 0.09 -4.10
C ASN A 67 5.85 0.55 -5.09
N ILE A 68 5.54 1.50 -5.98
CA ILE A 68 6.60 2.38 -6.47
C ILE A 68 6.83 3.34 -5.31
N VAL A 69 7.75 2.99 -4.42
CA VAL A 69 8.41 4.00 -3.59
C VAL A 69 9.12 4.88 -4.60
N LYS A 70 8.43 5.94 -5.05
CA LYS A 70 9.09 7.00 -5.79
C LYS A 70 10.28 7.41 -4.92
N PRO A 71 11.49 7.55 -5.48
CA PRO A 71 12.59 8.18 -4.74
C PRO A 71 12.02 9.47 -4.14
N PRO A 72 12.38 9.84 -2.89
CA PRO A 72 11.83 11.04 -2.27
C PRO A 72 12.01 12.18 -3.27
N GLU A 73 10.92 12.58 -3.90
CA GLU A 73 10.96 13.72 -4.81
C GLU A 73 11.32 14.86 -3.85
N ASN A 74 12.46 15.52 -4.07
CA ASN A 74 12.74 16.76 -3.39
C ASN A 74 11.71 17.75 -3.91
N ILE A 75 10.54 17.79 -3.26
CA ILE A 75 9.44 18.68 -3.59
C ILE A 75 9.47 19.82 -2.59
N ILE A 76 9.61 21.05 -3.09
CA ILE A 76 9.34 22.26 -2.31
C ILE A 76 7.92 22.68 -2.68
N GLU A 77 6.96 22.47 -1.79
CA GLU A 77 5.57 22.85 -2.03
C GLU A 77 4.93 23.63 -0.89
N LYS A 78 3.98 24.51 -1.22
CA LYS A 78 3.12 25.26 -0.28
C LYS A 78 3.87 26.17 0.70
N ASN A 79 5.02 26.71 0.30
CA ASN A 79 5.74 27.70 1.09
C ASN A 79 5.40 29.13 0.64
N GLU A 80 5.48 30.08 1.57
CA GLU A 80 5.40 31.50 1.28
C GLU A 80 6.76 32.15 1.55
N ILE A 81 7.35 32.73 0.51
CA ILE A 81 8.59 33.49 0.56
C ILE A 81 8.23 34.95 0.31
N CYS A 82 8.14 35.75 1.37
CA CYS A 82 7.77 37.15 1.27
C CYS A 82 8.63 38.10 2.09
N ASP A 83 8.64 39.37 1.67
CA ASP A 83 9.27 40.49 2.37
C ASP A 83 10.77 40.33 2.70
N ASN A 84 11.50 39.53 1.92
CA ASN A 84 12.95 39.37 2.08
C ASN A 84 13.72 40.47 1.33
N GLU A 85 14.83 40.95 1.91
CA GLU A 85 15.80 41.82 1.24
C GLU A 85 17.11 41.06 1.00
N VAL A 86 17.40 40.74 -0.26
CA VAL A 86 18.54 39.91 -0.67
C VAL A 86 19.50 40.76 -1.51
N GLY A 87 20.74 40.90 -1.01
CA GLY A 87 21.79 41.68 -1.68
C GLY A 87 22.35 41.03 -2.96
N GLY A 88 22.12 39.73 -3.16
CA GLY A 88 22.52 38.95 -4.33
C GLY A 88 21.33 38.26 -5.00
N ASN A 89 21.51 37.00 -5.43
CA ASN A 89 20.45 36.22 -6.06
C ASN A 89 19.58 35.50 -5.00
N LEU A 90 18.27 35.45 -5.21
CA LEU A 90 17.33 34.63 -4.43
C LEU A 90 17.12 33.31 -5.19
N SER A 91 17.50 32.17 -4.63
CA SER A 91 17.35 30.86 -5.29
C SER A 91 16.39 29.95 -4.52
N VAL A 92 15.38 29.42 -5.19
CA VAL A 92 14.39 28.49 -4.66
C VAL A 92 14.54 27.14 -5.35
N GLY A 93 14.96 26.13 -4.59
CA GLY A 93 15.25 24.79 -5.09
C GLY A 93 16.53 24.70 -5.93
N SER A 94 16.89 23.46 -6.28
CA SER A 94 18.00 23.15 -7.18
C SER A 94 17.51 22.32 -8.36
N ALA A 95 18.36 22.10 -9.37
CA ALA A 95 18.02 21.27 -10.51
C ALA A 95 17.54 19.87 -10.10
N GLY A 96 16.35 19.48 -10.58
CA GLY A 96 15.70 18.22 -10.20
C GLY A 96 14.80 18.32 -8.97
N THR A 97 14.66 19.50 -8.36
CA THR A 97 13.66 19.79 -7.33
C THR A 97 12.33 20.15 -7.99
N SER A 98 11.25 19.49 -7.59
CA SER A 98 9.90 19.85 -8.02
C SER A 98 9.41 21.03 -7.17
N ILE A 99 8.89 22.08 -7.78
CA ILE A 99 8.45 23.30 -7.10
C ILE A 99 6.99 23.53 -7.46
N ALA A 100 6.07 23.36 -6.50
CA ALA A 100 4.63 23.44 -6.73
C ALA A 100 3.93 24.29 -5.66
N ASP A 101 2.92 25.07 -6.04
CA ASP A 101 2.06 25.81 -5.08
C ASP A 101 2.79 26.72 -4.06
N ASN A 102 3.98 27.23 -4.39
CA ASN A 102 4.67 28.20 -3.54
C ASN A 102 4.26 29.63 -3.92
N LYS A 103 4.17 30.50 -2.91
CA LYS A 103 3.86 31.92 -3.07
C LYS A 103 5.12 32.75 -2.85
N ILE A 104 5.52 33.53 -3.84
CA ILE A 104 6.68 34.42 -3.75
C ILE A 104 6.17 35.85 -3.97
N SER A 105 6.24 36.70 -2.94
CA SER A 105 5.69 38.07 -3.03
C SER A 105 6.50 39.09 -2.24
N LYS A 106 6.57 40.34 -2.73
CA LYS A 106 7.21 41.47 -2.02
C LYS A 106 8.68 41.31 -1.61
N ASN A 107 9.44 40.40 -2.25
CA ASN A 107 10.88 40.29 -2.02
C ASN A 107 11.64 41.38 -2.79
N LYS A 108 12.60 42.04 -2.13
CA LYS A 108 13.55 42.98 -2.73
C LYS A 108 14.86 42.26 -3.00
N VAL A 109 15.11 41.92 -4.27
CA VAL A 109 16.30 41.18 -4.68
C VAL A 109 17.14 42.09 -5.58
N LYS A 110 18.39 42.34 -5.21
CA LYS A 110 19.32 43.17 -6.02
C LYS A 110 19.88 42.40 -7.22
N GLY A 111 19.99 41.07 -7.11
CA GLY A 111 20.35 40.18 -8.21
C GLY A 111 19.13 39.54 -8.89
N SER A 112 19.27 38.28 -9.31
CA SER A 112 18.21 37.51 -9.98
C SER A 112 17.41 36.63 -9.01
N ILE A 113 16.15 36.36 -9.35
CA ILE A 113 15.34 35.33 -8.68
C ILE A 113 15.38 34.06 -9.52
N ASN A 114 15.96 33.00 -8.97
CA ASN A 114 16.14 31.70 -9.61
C ASN A 114 15.19 30.68 -8.99
N ILE A 115 14.37 30.01 -9.79
CA ILE A 115 13.43 28.98 -9.34
C ILE A 115 13.73 27.70 -10.12
N GLY A 116 14.20 26.66 -9.44
CA GLY A 116 14.44 25.33 -10.03
C GLY A 116 15.60 25.27 -11.04
N SER A 117 16.51 26.25 -11.07
CA SER A 117 17.63 26.28 -12.01
C SER A 117 18.81 25.40 -11.57
N LYS A 118 19.62 24.92 -12.53
CA LYS A 118 21.02 24.56 -12.26
C LYS A 118 21.75 25.86 -11.93
N GLN A 119 22.50 25.90 -10.82
CA GLN A 119 23.50 26.94 -10.62
C GLN A 119 24.50 26.91 -11.78
#